data_AF-A0A8H4N0H9-F1
#
_entry.id   AF-A0A8H4N0H9-F1
#
_cell.length_a   1.000
_cell.length_b   1.000
_cell.length_c   1.000
_cell.angle_alpha   90.00
_cell.angle_beta   90.00
_cell.angle_gamma   90.00
#
_symmetry.space_group_name_H-M   'P 1'
#
loop_
_entity.id
_entity.type
_entity.pdbx_description
1 polymer ?
#
loop_
_entity_poly.entity_id
_entity_poly.type
_entity_poly.pdbx_seq_one_letter_code
_entity_poly.pdbx_strand_id
1 'polypeptide(L)'
;MTETTSNTAPTMDTPTTATTTSTLYPKILGDIRTTIRNLEKHHRQHTSTTTFPPAPLNPIRMTGTNKLHGTHADIRTHRPRARDGSVAVVPQSRNNPHLTPARDNFDFARFCADRHARILMLADSIRRRWEELHHREEEEEEEEEEEEEEEEGVMVLAGEWIGVGIQAKPLTAIRGLGRRFVLCGLRMRVVWEPMARYANVANEEAGLYNVSRGGFWHLELDVADGGKGFMEEARRLMAEVEKRCPFGAAMGVEGPGEGTVWTPAEGADSVPNDPAFWIKTKVEDFEGRAARKNGKAAKPLDELEKEAAAKAFAERACHERRLEQGWDYLREVHVERDMKGMQMFLSWVAGDVEVEEKEDIAELKLGKRWRILVSRTARECYLGQLKEHADGNALD
;
A
#
# COMPACT_ATOMS: atom_id res chain seq x y z
N MET A 1 9.88 -51.84 45.34
CA MET A 1 8.97 -50.74 44.95
C MET A 1 9.82 -49.50 44.80
N THR A 2 10.30 -49.27 43.59
CA THR A 2 11.26 -48.22 43.23
C THR A 2 10.56 -47.35 42.20
N GLU A 3 10.05 -46.20 42.64
CA GLU A 3 9.41 -45.21 41.78
C GLU A 3 10.47 -44.52 40.94
N THR A 4 10.27 -44.57 39.63
CA THR A 4 11.13 -43.98 38.61
C THR A 4 10.47 -42.66 38.20
N THR A 5 11.06 -41.52 38.57
CA THR A 5 10.59 -40.20 38.13
C THR A 5 11.12 -39.92 36.73
N SER A 6 10.20 -39.95 35.77
CA SER A 6 10.42 -39.54 34.38
C SER A 6 10.67 -38.03 34.32
N ASN A 7 11.87 -37.65 33.88
CA ASN A 7 12.28 -36.27 33.64
C ASN A 7 11.99 -35.94 32.17
N THR A 8 10.86 -35.29 31.89
CA THR A 8 10.50 -34.83 30.53
C THR A 8 10.87 -33.36 30.42
N ALA A 9 11.92 -33.06 29.67
CA ALA A 9 12.33 -31.70 29.35
C ALA A 9 11.27 -31.02 28.45
N PRO A 10 10.96 -29.73 28.66
CA PRO A 10 10.01 -29.02 27.81
C PRO A 10 10.66 -28.77 26.44
N THR A 11 10.01 -29.28 25.41
CA THR A 11 10.33 -29.01 24.01
C THR A 11 10.25 -27.51 23.76
N MET A 12 11.36 -26.89 23.36
CA MET A 12 11.38 -25.50 22.95
C MET A 12 10.63 -25.39 21.63
N ASP A 13 9.42 -24.84 21.69
CA ASP A 13 8.67 -24.41 20.52
C ASP A 13 9.51 -23.43 19.72
N THR A 14 9.81 -23.83 18.49
CA THR A 14 10.41 -22.98 17.48
C THR A 14 9.39 -21.90 17.16
N PRO A 15 9.75 -20.60 17.11
CA PRO A 15 8.80 -19.56 16.78
C PRO A 15 8.37 -19.74 15.32
N THR A 16 7.19 -20.32 15.16
CA THR A 16 6.45 -20.34 13.90
C THR A 16 6.41 -18.92 13.36
N THR A 17 6.98 -18.73 12.17
CA THR A 17 6.88 -17.49 11.42
C THR A 17 5.41 -17.14 11.29
N ALA A 18 4.97 -16.14 12.06
CA ALA A 18 3.64 -15.58 11.95
C ALA A 18 3.50 -15.05 10.52
N THR A 19 2.76 -15.78 9.69
CA THR A 19 2.15 -15.27 8.47
C THR A 19 1.22 -14.15 8.91
N THR A 20 1.71 -12.93 8.92
CA THR A 20 0.90 -11.73 9.16
C THR A 20 -0.15 -11.68 8.06
N THR A 21 -1.40 -11.93 8.42
CA THR A 21 -2.59 -11.70 7.61
C THR A 21 -2.68 -10.20 7.30
N SER A 22 -2.02 -9.81 6.21
CA SER A 22 -2.10 -8.46 5.63
C SER A 22 -3.55 -8.15 5.26
N THR A 23 -3.96 -6.88 5.40
CA THR A 23 -5.22 -6.37 4.84
C THR A 23 -5.38 -6.70 3.37
N LEU A 24 -6.63 -6.70 2.89
CA LEU A 24 -6.99 -6.92 1.49
C LEU A 24 -6.41 -5.84 0.56
N TYR A 25 -6.19 -4.61 1.05
CA TYR A 25 -5.56 -3.58 0.22
C TYR A 25 -4.08 -3.89 -0.04
N PRO A 26 -3.65 -3.96 -1.31
CA PRO A 26 -2.30 -4.34 -1.70
C PRO A 26 -1.26 -3.27 -1.33
N LYS A 27 0.01 -3.68 -1.27
CA LYS A 27 1.12 -2.72 -1.25
C LYS A 27 1.39 -2.27 -2.69
N ILE A 28 1.27 -0.96 -2.93
CA ILE A 28 1.59 -0.36 -4.24
C ILE A 28 3.10 -0.12 -4.34
N LEU A 29 3.70 -0.52 -5.46
CA LEU A 29 5.13 -0.41 -5.72
C LEU A 29 5.45 0.87 -6.52
N GLY A 30 6.64 1.42 -6.31
CA GLY A 30 7.15 2.56 -7.10
C GLY A 30 7.98 2.15 -8.32
N ASP A 31 8.35 0.88 -8.41
CA ASP A 31 9.17 0.37 -9.51
C ASP A 31 8.33 -0.07 -10.70
N ILE A 32 8.30 0.79 -11.72
CA ILE A 32 7.57 0.55 -12.96
C ILE A 32 7.95 -0.75 -13.68
N ARG A 33 9.18 -1.27 -13.50
CA ARG A 33 9.61 -2.50 -14.17
C ARG A 33 8.77 -3.71 -13.79
N THR A 34 8.30 -3.74 -12.53
CA THR A 34 7.40 -4.80 -12.06
C THR A 34 6.06 -4.72 -12.79
N THR A 35 5.49 -3.52 -12.88
CA THR A 35 4.23 -3.27 -13.60
C THR A 35 4.35 -3.60 -15.08
N ILE A 36 5.41 -3.16 -15.75
CA ILE A 36 5.68 -3.47 -17.17
C ILE A 36 5.73 -4.99 -17.39
N ARG A 37 6.47 -5.73 -16.55
CA ARG A 37 6.53 -7.20 -16.66
C ARG A 37 5.16 -7.85 -16.48
N ASN A 38 4.38 -7.36 -15.52
CA ASN A 38 3.03 -7.88 -15.28
C ASN A 38 2.11 -7.61 -16.47
N LEU A 39 2.18 -6.42 -17.07
CA LEU A 39 1.43 -6.06 -18.27
C LEU A 39 1.81 -6.90 -19.48
N GLU A 40 3.10 -7.11 -19.73
CA GLU A 40 3.56 -8.01 -20.78
C GLU A 40 3.08 -9.45 -20.57
N LYS A 41 3.09 -9.92 -19.32
CA LYS A 41 2.59 -11.26 -18.96
C LYS A 41 1.09 -11.35 -19.20
N HIS A 42 0.32 -10.35 -18.75
CA HIS A 42 -1.11 -10.28 -18.95
C HIS A 42 -1.47 -10.26 -20.44
N HIS A 43 -0.81 -9.40 -21.24
CA HIS A 43 -0.96 -9.36 -22.69
C HIS A 43 -0.73 -10.72 -23.33
N ARG A 44 0.39 -11.39 -23.04
CA ARG A 44 0.69 -12.74 -23.57
C ARG A 44 -0.37 -13.79 -23.22
N GLN A 45 -1.01 -13.67 -22.05
CA GLN A 45 -2.03 -14.61 -21.61
C GLN A 45 -3.38 -14.39 -22.29
N HIS A 46 -3.68 -13.15 -22.72
CA HIS A 46 -5.00 -12.76 -23.25
C HIS A 46 -4.99 -12.46 -24.75
N THR A 47 -3.83 -12.33 -25.39
CA THR A 47 -3.72 -12.34 -26.85
C THR A 47 -3.74 -13.77 -27.37
N SER A 48 -4.93 -14.27 -27.71
CA SER A 48 -5.10 -15.51 -28.48
C SER A 48 -4.80 -15.24 -29.95
N THR A 49 -3.52 -15.09 -30.31
CA THR A 49 -3.13 -14.95 -31.73
C THR A 49 -2.12 -16.02 -32.13
N THR A 50 -2.53 -16.87 -33.07
CA THR A 50 -1.73 -17.81 -33.85
C THR A 50 -0.68 -17.14 -34.73
N THR A 51 -0.64 -15.81 -34.78
CA THR A 51 0.36 -15.02 -35.51
C THR A 51 1.61 -14.77 -34.66
N PHE A 52 2.75 -15.24 -35.17
CA PHE A 52 4.07 -14.89 -34.68
C PHE A 52 4.67 -13.77 -35.55
N PRO A 53 5.12 -12.65 -34.97
CA PRO A 53 5.09 -12.29 -33.54
C PRO A 53 3.71 -11.75 -33.08
N PRO A 54 3.41 -11.78 -31.77
CA PRO A 54 2.20 -11.18 -31.22
C PRO A 54 2.15 -9.68 -31.50
N ALA A 55 0.94 -9.14 -31.67
CA ALA A 55 0.74 -7.72 -31.89
C ALA A 55 1.32 -6.91 -30.71
N PRO A 56 1.89 -5.72 -30.97
CA PRO A 56 2.38 -4.85 -29.91
C PRO A 56 1.22 -4.46 -28.97
N LEU A 57 1.52 -4.38 -27.68
CA LEU A 57 0.56 -3.91 -26.68
C LEU A 57 0.34 -2.40 -26.90
N ASN A 58 -0.92 -2.00 -27.04
CA ASN A 58 -1.27 -0.58 -27.13
C ASN A 58 -0.94 0.13 -25.81
N PRO A 59 -0.61 1.44 -25.85
CA PRO A 59 -0.45 2.23 -24.63
C PRO A 59 -1.68 2.12 -23.72
N ILE A 60 -1.43 1.95 -22.43
CA ILE A 60 -2.48 1.76 -21.43
C ILE A 60 -2.79 3.12 -20.81
N ARG A 61 -4.07 3.50 -20.83
CA ARG A 61 -4.53 4.71 -20.14
C ARG A 61 -4.49 4.48 -18.63
N MET A 62 -3.85 5.39 -17.91
CA MET A 62 -3.70 5.38 -16.46
C MET A 62 -4.37 6.62 -15.87
N THR A 63 -5.04 6.46 -14.74
CA THR A 63 -5.60 7.55 -13.94
C THR A 63 -4.76 7.75 -12.68
N GLY A 64 -4.31 8.98 -12.45
CA GLY A 64 -3.55 9.40 -11.29
C GLY A 64 -4.43 10.06 -10.23
N THR A 65 -4.19 9.75 -8.96
CA THR A 65 -4.79 10.41 -7.79
C THR A 65 -3.71 10.86 -6.82
N ASN A 66 -4.08 11.74 -5.89
CA ASN A 66 -3.19 12.18 -4.82
C ASN A 66 -2.79 11.00 -3.95
N LYS A 67 -1.48 10.81 -3.76
CA LYS A 67 -0.99 9.99 -2.67
C LYS A 67 -1.02 10.81 -1.38
N LEU A 68 -1.74 10.31 -0.38
CA LEU A 68 -1.89 10.94 0.92
C LEU A 68 -0.93 10.29 1.93
N HIS A 69 -0.33 11.14 2.77
CA HIS A 69 0.61 10.74 3.83
C HIS A 69 -0.09 10.70 5.18
N GLY A 70 -0.75 9.57 5.46
CA GLY A 70 -1.42 9.29 6.73
C GLY A 70 -1.04 7.90 7.22
N THR A 71 -2.03 7.15 7.72
CA THR A 71 -1.90 5.72 7.97
C THR A 71 -2.97 4.98 7.20
N HIS A 72 -2.62 3.81 6.66
CA HIS A 72 -3.55 2.96 5.93
C HIS A 72 -4.72 2.57 6.83
N ALA A 73 -5.93 2.71 6.28
CA ALA A 73 -7.15 2.41 6.99
C ALA A 73 -8.17 1.83 6.02
N ASP A 74 -8.77 0.69 6.36
CA ASP A 74 -9.87 0.12 5.57
C ASP A 74 -11.12 0.01 6.44
N ILE A 75 -12.28 0.17 5.80
CA ILE A 75 -13.56 -0.15 6.39
C ILE A 75 -14.17 -1.29 5.59
N ARG A 76 -14.31 -2.45 6.22
CA ARG A 76 -15.02 -3.58 5.62
C ARG A 76 -16.48 -3.57 6.03
N THR A 77 -17.37 -3.69 5.05
CA THR A 77 -18.81 -3.84 5.28
C THR A 77 -19.32 -5.09 4.58
N HIS A 78 -20.34 -5.72 5.15
CA HIS A 78 -20.96 -6.92 4.57
C HIS A 78 -22.40 -6.60 4.16
N ARG A 79 -22.94 -7.26 3.14
CA ARG A 79 -24.40 -7.33 2.99
C ARG A 79 -24.97 -8.02 4.24
N PRO A 80 -26.14 -7.60 4.75
CA PRO A 80 -26.72 -8.23 5.92
C PRO A 80 -27.05 -9.68 5.61
N ARG A 81 -26.39 -10.63 6.29
CA ARG A 81 -26.75 -12.06 6.28
C ARG A 81 -27.59 -12.48 7.49
N ALA A 82 -27.59 -11.68 8.54
CA ALA A 82 -28.23 -12.04 9.79
C ALA A 82 -29.76 -11.92 9.67
N ARG A 83 -30.49 -12.83 10.31
CA ARG A 83 -31.96 -12.77 10.44
C ARG A 83 -32.46 -11.49 11.14
N ASP A 84 -31.56 -10.74 11.78
CA ASP A 84 -31.83 -9.45 12.42
C ASP A 84 -31.52 -8.23 11.52
N GLY A 85 -30.98 -8.43 10.31
CA GLY A 85 -30.67 -7.36 9.35
C GLY A 85 -29.44 -6.51 9.68
N SER A 86 -28.62 -6.87 10.67
CA SER A 86 -27.45 -6.07 11.05
C SER A 86 -26.29 -6.18 10.04
N VAL A 87 -25.71 -5.03 9.68
CA VAL A 87 -24.48 -4.94 8.87
C VAL A 87 -23.30 -4.58 9.76
N ALA A 88 -22.27 -5.41 9.74
CA ALA A 88 -21.04 -5.14 10.49
C ALA A 88 -20.14 -4.14 9.74
N VAL A 89 -19.76 -3.06 10.43
CA VAL A 89 -18.65 -2.18 10.06
C VAL A 89 -17.39 -2.66 10.79
N VAL A 90 -16.39 -3.13 10.03
CA VAL A 90 -15.14 -3.67 10.58
C VAL A 90 -13.98 -2.77 10.16
N PRO A 91 -13.44 -1.93 11.07
CA PRO A 91 -12.26 -1.12 10.78
C PRO A 91 -11.00 -1.98 10.79
N GLN A 92 -10.08 -1.68 9.87
CA GLN A 92 -8.81 -2.38 9.69
C GLN A 92 -7.69 -1.37 9.48
N SER A 93 -6.48 -1.70 9.95
CA SER A 93 -5.24 -1.04 9.51
C SER A 93 -4.40 -2.04 8.74
N ARG A 94 -3.35 -1.58 8.03
CA ARG A 94 -2.49 -2.42 7.16
C ARG A 94 -2.11 -3.77 7.77
N ASN A 95 -1.78 -3.76 9.06
CA ASN A 95 -1.24 -4.88 9.80
C ASN A 95 -2.20 -5.45 10.85
N ASN A 96 -3.43 -4.94 10.92
CA ASN A 96 -4.46 -5.43 11.85
C ASN A 96 -5.84 -5.50 11.17
N PRO A 97 -6.35 -6.71 10.84
CA PRO A 97 -7.62 -6.87 10.15
C PRO A 97 -8.85 -6.62 11.04
N HIS A 98 -8.68 -6.45 12.35
CA HIS A 98 -9.78 -6.32 13.30
C HIS A 98 -9.44 -5.28 14.38
N LEU A 99 -9.44 -4.00 14.01
CA LEU A 99 -9.26 -2.93 14.99
C LEU A 99 -10.48 -2.85 15.91
N THR A 100 -10.22 -2.45 17.15
CA THR A 100 -11.25 -2.14 18.14
C THR A 100 -10.89 -0.84 18.85
N PRO A 101 -11.81 -0.12 19.49
CA PRO A 101 -11.46 1.07 20.26
C PRO A 101 -10.43 0.82 21.39
N ALA A 102 -10.29 -0.42 21.85
CA ALA A 102 -9.28 -0.82 22.83
C ALA A 102 -7.91 -1.16 22.20
N ARG A 103 -7.90 -1.54 20.93
CA ARG A 103 -6.70 -1.87 20.12
C ARG A 103 -6.81 -1.10 18.80
N ASP A 104 -6.67 0.21 18.93
CA ASP A 104 -6.96 1.18 17.89
C ASP A 104 -5.67 1.63 17.18
N ASN A 105 -5.80 2.16 15.97
CA ASN A 105 -4.75 2.85 15.24
C ASN A 105 -5.14 4.32 15.08
N PHE A 106 -4.68 5.16 15.99
CA PHE A 106 -4.95 6.61 16.02
C PHE A 106 -6.45 6.99 16.06
N ASP A 107 -7.22 6.30 16.90
CA ASP A 107 -8.67 6.51 17.09
C ASP A 107 -9.52 6.23 15.84
N PHE A 108 -8.99 5.52 14.85
CA PHE A 108 -9.75 5.17 13.64
C PHE A 108 -10.89 4.21 13.94
N ALA A 109 -10.69 3.21 14.81
CA ALA A 109 -11.74 2.29 15.20
C ALA A 109 -12.83 2.99 16.01
N ARG A 110 -12.44 3.89 16.93
CA ARG A 110 -13.37 4.77 17.64
C ARG A 110 -14.15 5.66 16.68
N PHE A 111 -13.47 6.28 15.71
CA PHE A 111 -14.12 7.08 14.65
C PHE A 111 -15.18 6.27 13.91
N CYS A 112 -14.88 5.02 13.55
CA CYS A 112 -15.82 4.13 12.87
C CYS A 112 -17.01 3.75 13.76
N ALA A 113 -16.77 3.46 15.05
CA ALA A 113 -17.84 3.16 16.00
C ALA A 113 -18.80 4.35 16.16
N ASP A 114 -18.27 5.55 16.35
CA ASP A 114 -19.05 6.78 16.51
C ASP A 114 -19.86 7.15 15.26
N ARG A 115 -19.42 6.70 14.08
CA ARG A 115 -20.02 7.03 12.77
C ARG A 115 -20.65 5.84 12.07
N HIS A 116 -20.92 4.76 12.79
CA HIS A 116 -21.41 3.50 12.24
C HIS A 116 -22.54 3.70 11.22
N ALA A 117 -23.61 4.43 11.61
CA ALA A 117 -24.74 4.69 10.73
C ALA A 117 -24.36 5.50 9.47
N ARG A 118 -23.47 6.49 9.59
CA ARG A 118 -23.03 7.31 8.44
C ARG A 118 -22.15 6.53 7.48
N ILE A 119 -21.35 5.60 7.99
CA ILE A 119 -20.57 4.66 7.18
C ILE A 119 -21.49 3.72 6.41
N LEU A 120 -22.53 3.18 7.05
CA LEU A 120 -23.51 2.33 6.36
C LEU A 120 -24.25 3.10 5.25
N MET A 121 -24.65 4.35 5.51
CA MET A 121 -25.26 5.19 4.47
C MET A 121 -24.33 5.41 3.26
N LEU A 122 -23.03 5.64 3.51
CA LEU A 122 -22.03 5.77 2.45
C LEU A 122 -21.89 4.45 1.68
N ALA A 123 -21.76 3.34 2.40
CA ALA A 123 -21.69 2.00 1.83
C ALA A 123 -22.88 1.70 0.92
N ASP A 124 -24.11 2.03 1.35
CA ASP A 124 -25.30 1.82 0.52
C ASP A 124 -25.33 2.72 -0.71
N SER A 125 -24.81 3.94 -0.62
CA SER A 125 -24.67 4.81 -1.81
C SER A 125 -23.66 4.26 -2.82
N ILE A 126 -22.57 3.65 -2.34
CA ILE A 126 -21.57 2.98 -3.19
C ILE A 126 -22.21 1.77 -3.87
N ARG A 127 -22.96 0.94 -3.14
CA ARG A 127 -23.65 -0.23 -3.71
C ARG A 127 -24.63 0.18 -4.81
N ARG A 128 -25.49 1.17 -4.56
CA ARG A 128 -26.42 1.68 -5.59
C ARG A 128 -25.68 2.17 -6.83
N ARG A 129 -24.56 2.89 -6.64
CA ARG A 129 -23.73 3.35 -7.74
C ARG A 129 -23.10 2.20 -8.51
N TRP A 130 -22.62 1.17 -7.81
CA TRP A 130 -22.08 -0.03 -8.40
C TRP A 130 -23.16 -0.75 -9.23
N GLU A 131 -24.36 -0.92 -8.68
CA GLU A 131 -25.53 -1.49 -9.39
C GLU A 131 -25.85 -0.67 -10.65
N GLU A 132 -25.95 0.66 -10.57
CA GLU A 132 -26.16 1.53 -11.75
C GLU A 132 -25.12 1.35 -12.87
N LEU A 133 -23.87 1.09 -12.50
CA LEU A 133 -22.76 0.94 -13.44
C LEU A 133 -22.71 -0.44 -14.09
N HIS A 134 -23.17 -1.48 -13.38
CA HIS A 134 -23.06 -2.89 -13.78
C HIS A 134 -24.41 -3.54 -14.16
N HIS A 135 -25.55 -2.84 -13.99
CA HIS A 135 -26.90 -3.33 -14.36
C HIS A 135 -27.02 -3.73 -15.83
N ARG A 136 -26.09 -3.29 -16.71
CA ARG A 136 -26.09 -3.64 -18.13
C ARG A 136 -25.26 -4.86 -18.48
N GLU A 137 -24.41 -5.33 -17.57
CA GLU A 137 -23.47 -6.45 -17.77
C GLU A 137 -24.10 -7.77 -17.30
N GLU A 138 -25.01 -7.73 -16.31
CA GLU A 138 -25.69 -8.92 -15.75
C GLU A 138 -26.77 -9.52 -16.68
N GLU A 139 -27.27 -8.82 -17.70
CA GLU A 139 -28.26 -9.37 -18.66
C GLU A 139 -27.65 -10.34 -19.71
N GLU A 140 -26.32 -10.45 -19.79
CA GLU A 140 -25.61 -11.31 -20.77
C GLU A 140 -24.91 -12.54 -20.16
N GLU A 141 -24.85 -12.67 -18.83
CA GLU A 141 -24.09 -13.71 -18.10
C GLU A 141 -24.96 -14.64 -17.21
N GLU A 142 -26.27 -14.74 -17.45
CA GLU A 142 -27.20 -15.57 -16.64
C GLU A 142 -27.00 -17.12 -16.77
N GLU A 143 -25.97 -17.60 -17.47
CA GLU A 143 -25.68 -19.03 -17.57
C GLU A 143 -24.23 -19.33 -17.19
N GLU A 144 -23.86 -19.22 -15.92
CA GLU A 144 -22.97 -20.15 -15.19
C GLU A 144 -22.72 -19.64 -13.76
N GLU A 145 -22.36 -20.56 -12.85
CA GLU A 145 -21.87 -20.32 -11.48
C GLU A 145 -22.90 -20.31 -10.32
N GLU A 146 -23.44 -21.50 -10.02
CA GLU A 146 -23.63 -21.91 -8.63
C GLU A 146 -22.27 -22.38 -8.07
N GLU A 147 -21.80 -21.71 -7.00
CA GLU A 147 -20.75 -22.11 -6.01
C GLU A 147 -19.71 -21.01 -5.72
N GLU A 148 -20.12 -19.84 -5.19
CA GLU A 148 -19.20 -18.97 -4.42
C GLU A 148 -19.95 -18.00 -3.46
N GLU A 149 -20.90 -18.54 -2.70
CA GLU A 149 -21.80 -17.75 -1.85
C GLU A 149 -21.12 -17.03 -0.66
N GLU A 150 -19.80 -17.10 -0.40
CA GLU A 150 -19.18 -16.44 0.78
C GLU A 150 -18.52 -15.06 0.53
N GLU A 151 -18.03 -14.75 -0.67
CA GLU A 151 -17.35 -13.47 -0.96
C GLU A 151 -18.23 -12.38 -1.60
N GLU A 152 -19.38 -12.72 -2.18
CA GLU A 152 -20.27 -11.77 -2.89
C GLU A 152 -20.78 -10.60 -2.03
N GLY A 153 -20.81 -10.77 -0.70
CA GLY A 153 -21.37 -9.79 0.22
C GLY A 153 -20.38 -8.72 0.70
N VAL A 154 -19.09 -8.84 0.41
CA VAL A 154 -18.05 -8.01 1.05
C VAL A 154 -17.73 -6.79 0.19
N MET A 155 -17.73 -5.62 0.83
CA MET A 155 -17.18 -4.39 0.28
C MET A 155 -16.05 -3.88 1.17
N VAL A 156 -14.93 -3.50 0.55
CA VAL A 156 -13.80 -2.85 1.21
C VAL A 156 -13.72 -1.41 0.74
N LEU A 157 -13.95 -0.49 1.67
CA LEU A 157 -13.66 0.93 1.49
C LEU A 157 -12.21 1.14 1.92
N ALA A 158 -11.28 1.11 0.96
CA ALA A 158 -9.87 1.25 1.25
C ALA A 158 -9.44 2.71 1.22
N GLY A 159 -8.66 3.14 2.20
CA GLY A 159 -8.40 4.56 2.36
C GLY A 159 -7.20 4.90 3.20
N GLU A 160 -7.06 6.21 3.39
CA GLU A 160 -6.05 6.81 4.22
C GLU A 160 -6.72 7.54 5.39
N TRP A 161 -6.31 7.19 6.60
CA TRP A 161 -6.62 7.96 7.80
C TRP A 161 -5.59 9.08 7.93
N ILE A 162 -6.03 10.33 7.79
CA ILE A 162 -5.15 11.50 7.70
C ILE A 162 -5.45 12.51 8.79
N GLY A 163 -4.53 13.44 9.01
CA GLY A 163 -4.74 14.61 9.86
C GLY A 163 -3.74 14.73 11.01
N VAL A 164 -4.09 15.58 11.96
CA VAL A 164 -3.25 15.94 13.10
C VAL A 164 -2.92 14.72 13.96
N GLY A 165 -1.63 14.57 14.26
CA GLY A 165 -1.09 13.51 15.11
C GLY A 165 -1.00 12.13 14.44
N ILE A 166 -1.29 12.00 13.14
CA ILE A 166 -1.15 10.71 12.44
C ILE A 166 0.29 10.49 11.97
N GLN A 167 0.85 11.44 11.22
CA GLN A 167 2.22 11.37 10.74
C GLN A 167 3.06 12.53 11.30
N ALA A 168 4.28 12.22 11.76
CA ALA A 168 5.18 13.20 12.37
C ALA A 168 6.12 13.86 11.35
N LYS A 169 6.48 13.15 10.29
CA LYS A 169 7.30 13.61 9.15
C LYS A 169 6.98 12.77 7.90
N PRO A 170 7.29 13.26 6.69
CA PRO A 170 7.55 14.66 6.36
C PRO A 170 6.37 15.58 6.70
N LEU A 171 6.59 16.88 6.67
CA LEU A 171 5.50 17.85 6.76
C LEU A 171 4.73 17.83 5.44
N THR A 172 3.48 17.37 5.45
CA THR A 172 2.54 17.47 4.33
C THR A 172 1.37 18.37 4.73
N ALA A 173 0.74 19.03 3.75
CA ALA A 173 -0.37 19.97 3.99
C ALA A 173 -1.49 19.34 4.84
N ILE A 174 -1.81 18.08 4.57
CA ILE A 174 -2.90 17.35 5.20
C ILE A 174 -2.70 17.09 6.70
N ARG A 175 -1.50 17.29 7.24
CA ARG A 175 -1.24 17.16 8.69
C ARG A 175 -1.89 18.27 9.51
N GLY A 176 -2.16 19.43 8.90
CA GLY A 176 -2.86 20.54 9.55
C GLY A 176 -4.37 20.32 9.67
N LEU A 177 -4.89 19.25 9.09
CA LEU A 177 -6.30 18.93 9.07
C LEU A 177 -6.73 18.16 10.33
N GLY A 178 -7.94 18.40 10.83
CA GLY A 178 -8.56 17.50 11.82
C GLY A 178 -8.70 16.09 11.25
N ARG A 179 -8.59 15.06 12.10
CA ARG A 179 -8.55 13.66 11.65
C ARG A 179 -9.78 13.26 10.85
N ARG A 180 -9.57 12.54 9.74
CA ARG A 180 -10.62 12.13 8.80
C ARG A 180 -10.19 10.95 7.93
N PHE A 181 -11.16 10.26 7.38
CA PHE A 181 -10.95 9.14 6.48
C PHE A 181 -11.11 9.62 5.02
N VAL A 182 -10.17 9.22 4.16
CA VAL A 182 -10.24 9.48 2.72
C VAL A 182 -10.26 8.16 1.97
N LEU A 183 -11.35 7.91 1.24
CA LEU A 183 -11.49 6.77 0.34
C LEU A 183 -10.54 6.92 -0.86
N CYS A 184 -9.61 5.97 -0.98
CA CYS A 184 -8.57 5.94 -2.02
C CYS A 184 -8.71 4.73 -2.96
N GLY A 185 -9.44 3.71 -2.56
CA GLY A 185 -9.73 2.53 -3.35
C GLY A 185 -11.03 1.88 -2.89
N LEU A 186 -11.68 1.16 -3.80
CA LEU A 186 -12.93 0.47 -3.53
C LEU A 186 -12.82 -0.95 -4.07
N ARG A 187 -13.05 -1.95 -3.22
CA ARG A 187 -13.22 -3.33 -3.66
C ARG A 187 -14.68 -3.73 -3.47
N MET A 188 -15.33 -4.11 -4.55
CA MET A 188 -16.68 -4.66 -4.58
C MET A 188 -16.57 -6.13 -4.97
N ARG A 189 -17.09 -7.04 -4.13
CA ARG A 189 -16.87 -8.48 -4.29
C ARG A 189 -15.35 -8.76 -4.38
N VAL A 190 -14.90 -9.32 -5.50
CA VAL A 190 -13.49 -9.62 -5.77
C VAL A 190 -12.76 -8.54 -6.57
N VAL A 191 -13.49 -7.57 -7.14
CA VAL A 191 -12.98 -6.60 -8.13
C VAL A 191 -12.65 -5.26 -7.48
N TRP A 192 -11.53 -4.66 -7.90
CA TRP A 192 -11.18 -3.29 -7.54
C TRP A 192 -11.76 -2.29 -8.54
N GLU A 193 -12.56 -1.37 -8.06
CA GLU A 193 -13.26 -0.39 -8.87
C GLU A 193 -12.39 0.84 -9.18
N PRO A 194 -12.43 1.37 -10.42
CA PRO A 194 -11.80 2.64 -10.76
C PRO A 194 -12.40 3.79 -9.95
N MET A 195 -11.59 4.47 -9.13
CA MET A 195 -12.07 5.54 -8.25
C MET A 195 -12.77 6.70 -8.97
N ALA A 196 -12.45 6.94 -10.25
CA ALA A 196 -13.11 7.94 -11.08
C ALA A 196 -14.63 7.73 -11.18
N ARG A 197 -15.10 6.47 -11.20
CA ARG A 197 -16.53 6.10 -11.26
C ARG A 197 -17.32 6.48 -10.00
N TYR A 198 -16.60 6.71 -8.90
CA TYR A 198 -17.13 7.00 -7.55
C TYR A 198 -16.71 8.39 -7.05
N ALA A 199 -16.28 9.28 -7.95
CA ALA A 199 -15.70 10.57 -7.59
C ALA A 199 -16.62 11.48 -6.75
N ASN A 200 -17.94 11.30 -6.85
CA ASN A 200 -18.94 12.05 -6.12
C ASN A 200 -19.40 11.37 -4.81
N VAL A 201 -18.83 10.21 -4.44
CA VAL A 201 -19.27 9.46 -3.27
C VAL A 201 -18.44 9.85 -2.05
N ALA A 202 -19.07 10.58 -1.12
CA ALA A 202 -18.48 11.05 0.13
C ALA A 202 -19.58 11.37 1.17
N ASN A 203 -19.17 11.57 2.42
CA ASN A 203 -19.99 12.15 3.49
C ASN A 203 -19.10 13.08 4.35
N GLU A 204 -18.84 14.27 3.82
CA GLU A 204 -17.86 15.21 4.38
C GLU A 204 -18.25 15.70 5.78
N GLU A 205 -19.55 15.86 6.07
CA GLU A 205 -20.07 16.18 7.41
C GLU A 205 -19.70 15.11 8.45
N ALA A 206 -19.65 13.84 8.03
CA ALA A 206 -19.20 12.73 8.88
C ALA A 206 -17.68 12.57 8.90
N GLY A 207 -16.91 13.38 8.16
CA GLY A 207 -15.45 13.21 8.04
C GLY A 207 -15.03 12.07 7.12
N LEU A 208 -15.90 11.67 6.18
CA LEU A 208 -15.66 10.64 5.18
C LEU A 208 -15.51 11.31 3.81
N TYR A 209 -14.30 11.34 3.26
CA TYR A 209 -13.97 12.04 2.02
C TYR A 209 -13.60 11.05 0.91
N ASN A 210 -13.53 11.55 -0.33
CA ASN A 210 -13.02 10.81 -1.48
C ASN A 210 -11.73 11.45 -1.98
N VAL A 211 -10.75 10.64 -2.41
CA VAL A 211 -9.48 11.15 -2.96
C VAL A 211 -9.68 12.02 -4.19
N SER A 212 -10.79 11.83 -4.92
CA SER A 212 -11.23 12.66 -6.05
C SER A 212 -11.30 14.16 -5.73
N ARG A 213 -11.43 14.53 -4.45
CA ARG A 213 -11.39 15.93 -4.01
C ARG A 213 -10.10 16.64 -4.41
N GLY A 214 -9.00 15.90 -4.56
CA GLY A 214 -7.72 16.38 -5.07
C GLY A 214 -7.63 16.47 -6.60
N GLY A 215 -8.63 15.96 -7.33
CA GLY A 215 -8.64 15.87 -8.78
C GLY A 215 -8.06 14.55 -9.31
N PHE A 216 -8.02 14.45 -10.64
CA PHE A 216 -7.45 13.33 -11.38
C PHE A 216 -6.44 13.81 -12.41
N TRP A 217 -5.42 13.00 -12.66
CA TRP A 217 -4.54 13.13 -13.82
C TRP A 217 -4.73 11.94 -14.75
N HIS A 218 -4.38 12.09 -16.01
CA HIS A 218 -4.45 11.01 -17.00
C HIS A 218 -3.15 10.96 -17.79
N LEU A 219 -2.58 9.76 -17.90
CA LEU A 219 -1.35 9.49 -18.65
C LEU A 219 -1.49 8.20 -19.46
N GLU A 220 -0.62 8.03 -20.45
CA GLU A 220 -0.49 6.78 -21.18
C GLU A 220 0.81 6.08 -20.78
N LEU A 221 0.69 4.79 -20.48
CA LEU A 221 1.79 3.89 -20.20
C LEU A 221 2.08 3.05 -21.44
N ASP A 222 3.14 3.43 -22.17
CA ASP A 222 3.65 2.63 -23.27
C ASP A 222 4.60 1.55 -22.75
N VAL A 223 4.29 0.28 -23.04
CA VAL A 223 5.14 -0.85 -22.67
C VAL A 223 6.34 -0.97 -23.61
N ALA A 224 6.24 -0.52 -24.85
CA ALA A 224 7.30 -0.60 -25.85
C ALA A 224 8.51 0.28 -25.52
N ASP A 225 8.30 1.42 -24.86
CA ASP A 225 9.39 2.30 -24.40
C ASP A 225 9.91 1.97 -22.99
N GLY A 226 9.27 0.98 -22.32
CA GLY A 226 9.55 0.59 -20.94
C GLY A 226 8.94 1.53 -19.90
N GLY A 227 7.91 2.30 -20.26
CA GLY A 227 7.23 3.29 -19.42
C GLY A 227 8.03 4.58 -19.20
N LYS A 228 8.96 4.91 -20.10
CA LYS A 228 9.86 6.07 -19.92
C LYS A 228 9.10 7.38 -20.02
N GLY A 229 8.31 7.56 -21.09
CA GLY A 229 7.49 8.76 -21.25
C GLY A 229 6.51 8.95 -20.09
N PHE A 230 5.87 7.86 -19.65
CA PHE A 230 5.01 7.85 -18.47
C PHE A 230 5.76 8.32 -17.21
N MET A 231 6.94 7.78 -16.91
CA MET A 231 7.69 8.14 -15.70
C MET A 231 8.27 9.56 -15.73
N GLU A 232 8.59 10.08 -16.90
CA GLU A 232 9.00 11.49 -17.05
C GLU A 232 7.86 12.42 -16.66
N GLU A 233 6.67 12.17 -17.19
CA GLU A 233 5.50 13.00 -16.93
C GLU A 233 4.93 12.79 -15.51
N ALA A 234 4.91 11.55 -15.03
CA ALA A 234 4.55 11.26 -13.63
C ALA A 234 5.49 11.96 -12.64
N ARG A 235 6.80 12.06 -12.96
CA ARG A 235 7.76 12.85 -12.16
C ARG A 235 7.42 14.34 -12.17
N ARG A 236 7.04 14.89 -13.34
CA ARG A 236 6.65 16.30 -13.47
C ARG A 236 5.45 16.61 -12.58
N LEU A 237 4.40 15.80 -12.65
CA LEU A 237 3.19 15.94 -11.85
C LEU A 237 3.46 15.72 -10.36
N MET A 238 4.30 14.75 -10.00
CA MET A 238 4.73 14.52 -8.63
C MET A 238 5.42 15.76 -8.05
N ALA A 239 6.31 16.42 -8.81
CA ALA A 239 6.97 17.65 -8.37
C ALA A 239 6.00 18.84 -8.22
N GLU A 240 4.88 18.86 -8.94
CA GLU A 240 3.80 19.82 -8.71
C GLU A 240 3.06 19.52 -7.39
N VAL A 241 2.76 18.26 -7.13
CA VAL A 241 2.13 17.81 -5.88
C VAL A 241 3.04 18.08 -4.67
N GLU A 242 4.35 17.84 -4.79
CA GLU A 242 5.33 18.15 -3.76
C GLU A 242 5.36 19.65 -3.43
N LYS A 243 5.19 20.53 -4.42
CA LYS A 243 5.11 21.99 -4.14
C LYS A 243 3.81 22.37 -3.44
N ARG A 244 2.70 21.76 -3.86
CA ARG A 244 1.37 22.08 -3.35
C ARG A 244 0.46 20.88 -3.44
N CYS A 245 0.04 20.32 -2.32
CA CYS A 245 -0.86 19.19 -2.24
C CYS A 245 -2.26 19.55 -2.78
N PRO A 246 -2.72 18.96 -3.91
CA PRO A 246 -4.05 19.28 -4.46
C PRO A 246 -5.21 18.95 -3.51
N PHE A 247 -5.16 17.79 -2.85
CA PHE A 247 -6.16 17.42 -1.84
C PHE A 247 -6.16 18.40 -0.65
N GLY A 248 -4.98 18.77 -0.14
CA GLY A 248 -4.84 19.76 0.93
C GLY A 248 -5.45 21.11 0.51
N ALA A 249 -5.09 21.60 -0.67
CA ALA A 249 -5.60 22.86 -1.21
C ALA A 249 -7.12 22.85 -1.35
N ALA A 250 -7.71 21.75 -1.82
CA ALA A 250 -9.16 21.57 -1.91
C ALA A 250 -9.85 21.58 -0.53
N MET A 251 -9.12 21.24 0.53
CA MET A 251 -9.54 21.30 1.93
C MET A 251 -9.19 22.64 2.61
N GLY A 252 -8.67 23.62 1.86
CA GLY A 252 -8.33 24.95 2.37
C GLY A 252 -7.01 25.03 3.14
N VAL A 253 -6.12 24.04 3.01
CA VAL A 253 -4.78 24.06 3.60
C VAL A 253 -3.69 24.03 2.54
N GLU A 254 -2.66 24.85 2.74
CA GLU A 254 -1.50 24.92 1.84
C GLU A 254 -0.33 24.10 2.39
N GLY A 255 0.54 23.67 1.47
CA GLY A 255 1.76 22.94 1.80
C GLY A 255 2.03 21.77 0.85
N PRO A 256 3.13 21.06 1.04
CA PRO A 256 3.57 20.00 0.15
C PRO A 256 2.69 18.74 0.24
N GLY A 257 2.57 18.02 -0.87
CA GLY A 257 1.96 16.68 -0.95
C GLY A 257 3.00 15.57 -0.96
N GLU A 258 2.56 14.32 -0.86
CA GLU A 258 3.49 13.16 -0.83
C GLU A 258 3.86 12.65 -2.23
N GLY A 259 2.90 12.66 -3.15
CA GLY A 259 3.08 12.15 -4.50
C GLY A 259 1.77 11.74 -5.15
N THR A 260 1.82 10.77 -6.06
CA THR A 260 0.66 10.27 -6.81
C THR A 260 0.57 8.75 -6.81
N VAL A 261 -0.65 8.24 -6.99
CA VAL A 261 -0.96 6.82 -7.23
C VAL A 261 -1.62 6.70 -8.58
N TRP A 262 -1.20 5.74 -9.39
CA TRP A 262 -1.64 5.50 -10.75
C TRP A 262 -2.29 4.12 -10.85
N THR A 263 -3.50 4.06 -11.38
CA THR A 263 -4.24 2.83 -11.65
C THR A 263 -4.66 2.80 -13.13
N PRO A 264 -4.95 1.64 -13.72
CA PRO A 264 -5.62 1.58 -15.01
C PRO A 264 -6.86 2.48 -15.03
N ALA A 265 -7.04 3.22 -16.12
CA ALA A 265 -8.18 4.10 -16.30
C ALA A 265 -9.47 3.30 -16.53
N GLU A 266 -10.61 3.94 -16.31
CA GLU A 266 -11.91 3.39 -16.72
C GLU A 266 -11.92 3.14 -18.24
N GLY A 267 -12.43 1.97 -18.66
CA GLY A 267 -12.45 1.58 -20.07
C GLY A 267 -11.04 1.36 -20.65
N ALA A 268 -10.06 1.00 -19.81
CA ALA A 268 -8.82 0.39 -20.29
C ALA A 268 -9.13 -1.05 -20.72
N ASP A 269 -9.75 -1.20 -21.90
CA ASP A 269 -10.35 -2.45 -22.39
C ASP A 269 -9.38 -3.66 -22.44
N SER A 270 -8.07 -3.42 -22.33
CA SER A 270 -7.03 -4.45 -22.37
C SER A 270 -6.41 -4.79 -21.01
N VAL A 271 -6.77 -4.09 -19.91
CA VAL A 271 -6.15 -4.29 -18.60
C VAL A 271 -7.17 -4.05 -17.48
N PRO A 272 -7.47 -5.05 -16.62
CA PRO A 272 -8.36 -4.84 -15.48
C PRO A 272 -7.72 -3.90 -14.47
N ASN A 273 -8.53 -3.27 -13.61
CA ASN A 273 -8.02 -2.44 -12.52
C ASN A 273 -7.45 -3.29 -11.37
N ASP A 274 -6.40 -4.05 -11.65
CA ASP A 274 -5.76 -4.97 -10.70
C ASP A 274 -4.55 -4.31 -10.01
N PRO A 275 -4.34 -4.55 -8.70
CA PRO A 275 -3.17 -4.12 -7.94
C PRO A 275 -1.81 -4.37 -8.59
N ALA A 276 -1.67 -5.45 -9.37
CA ALA A 276 -0.45 -5.80 -10.09
C ALA A 276 -0.05 -4.76 -11.15
N PHE A 277 -0.98 -3.87 -11.53
CA PHE A 277 -0.78 -2.79 -12.49
C PHE A 277 -0.73 -1.40 -11.86
N TRP A 278 -0.89 -1.29 -10.54
CA TRP A 278 -0.84 -0.02 -9.85
C TRP A 278 0.60 0.44 -9.63
N ILE A 279 0.83 1.75 -9.70
CA ILE A 279 2.14 2.37 -9.50
C ILE A 279 1.98 3.55 -8.55
N LYS A 280 2.90 3.74 -7.61
CA LYS A 280 3.01 5.00 -6.84
C LYS A 280 4.24 5.76 -7.32
N THR A 281 4.19 7.09 -7.27
CA THR A 281 5.38 7.93 -7.51
C THR A 281 5.52 8.94 -6.39
N LYS A 282 6.65 8.87 -5.68
CA LYS A 282 7.06 9.79 -4.60
C LYS A 282 8.40 10.43 -4.92
N VAL A 283 8.74 11.48 -4.18
CA VAL A 283 10.04 12.17 -4.28
C VAL A 283 11.19 11.17 -4.13
N GLU A 284 11.14 10.33 -3.10
CA GLU A 284 12.16 9.30 -2.82
C GLU A 284 12.36 8.29 -3.95
N ASP A 285 11.34 8.04 -4.78
CA ASP A 285 11.47 7.10 -5.91
C ASP A 285 12.43 7.64 -6.97
N PHE A 286 12.57 8.97 -7.05
CA PHE A 286 13.41 9.68 -8.01
C PHE A 286 14.74 10.16 -7.42
N GLU A 287 14.83 10.31 -6.09
CA GLU A 287 16.07 10.61 -5.40
C GLU A 287 16.97 9.36 -5.30
N GLY A 288 18.29 9.52 -5.43
CA GLY A 288 19.26 8.44 -5.17
C GLY A 288 19.32 7.30 -6.21
N ARG A 289 18.40 7.19 -7.17
CA ARG A 289 18.55 6.32 -8.35
C ARG A 289 19.34 7.07 -9.43
N ALA A 290 20.66 7.23 -9.22
CA ALA A 290 21.55 7.75 -10.27
C ALA A 290 21.27 7.03 -11.60
N ALA A 291 21.17 7.81 -12.69
CA ALA A 291 20.81 7.34 -14.03
C ALA A 291 21.55 6.03 -14.35
N ARG A 292 20.84 4.90 -14.24
CA ARG A 292 21.44 3.59 -14.48
C ARG A 292 21.81 3.53 -15.95
N LYS A 293 23.11 3.38 -16.22
CA LYS A 293 23.61 3.18 -17.57
C LYS A 293 22.94 1.94 -18.14
N ASN A 294 22.10 2.14 -19.15
CA ASN A 294 21.47 1.10 -19.94
C ASN A 294 22.46 -0.03 -20.28
N GLY A 295 22.09 -1.26 -19.91
CA GLY A 295 22.19 -2.41 -20.82
C GLY A 295 23.56 -2.88 -21.28
N LYS A 296 24.67 -2.58 -20.59
CA LYS A 296 25.89 -3.39 -20.75
C LYS A 296 25.92 -4.45 -19.66
N ALA A 297 26.03 -5.71 -20.07
CA ALA A 297 26.26 -6.83 -19.16
C ALA A 297 27.40 -6.44 -18.20
N ALA A 298 27.05 -6.20 -16.94
CA ALA A 298 28.04 -5.85 -15.93
C ALA A 298 29.06 -6.99 -15.88
N LYS A 299 30.35 -6.63 -16.03
CA LYS A 299 31.45 -7.55 -15.76
C LYS A 299 31.20 -8.17 -14.36
N PRO A 300 31.48 -9.46 -14.13
CA PRO A 300 31.36 -10.03 -12.79
C PRO A 300 32.10 -9.14 -11.81
N LEU A 301 31.36 -8.55 -10.86
CA LEU A 301 31.94 -7.75 -9.80
C LEU A 301 32.85 -8.66 -8.98
N ASP A 302 34.03 -8.17 -8.64
CA ASP A 302 34.86 -8.86 -7.64
C ASP A 302 34.20 -8.78 -6.24
N GLU A 303 34.73 -9.52 -5.27
CA GLU A 303 34.14 -9.58 -3.93
C GLU A 303 34.15 -8.21 -3.21
N LEU A 304 35.14 -7.35 -3.51
CA LEU A 304 35.22 -6.01 -2.92
C LEU A 304 34.15 -5.08 -3.52
N GLU A 305 33.96 -5.16 -4.83
CA GLU A 305 32.93 -4.42 -5.55
C GLU A 305 31.51 -4.85 -5.13
N LYS A 306 31.28 -6.15 -4.91
CA LYS A 306 30.00 -6.66 -4.36
C LYS A 306 29.73 -6.14 -2.96
N GLU A 307 30.74 -6.12 -2.10
CA GLU A 307 30.61 -5.59 -0.73
C GLU A 307 30.29 -4.09 -0.76
N ALA A 308 30.99 -3.31 -1.60
CA ALA A 308 30.73 -1.89 -1.77
C ALA A 308 29.32 -1.64 -2.33
N ALA A 309 28.89 -2.41 -3.32
CA ALA A 309 27.54 -2.33 -3.89
C ALA A 309 26.45 -2.67 -2.85
N ALA A 310 26.65 -3.70 -2.05
CA ALA A 310 25.71 -4.08 -0.99
C ALA A 310 25.62 -3.01 0.11
N LYS A 311 26.74 -2.36 0.45
CA LYS A 311 26.76 -1.24 1.41
C LYS A 311 26.01 -0.02 0.87
N ALA A 312 26.32 0.40 -0.35
CA ALA A 312 25.63 1.52 -0.99
C ALA A 312 24.13 1.26 -1.16
N PHE A 313 23.77 0.01 -1.51
CA PHE A 313 22.37 -0.42 -1.56
C PHE A 313 21.69 -0.29 -0.20
N ALA A 314 22.31 -0.80 0.88
CA ALA A 314 21.73 -0.75 2.22
C ALA A 314 21.55 0.68 2.74
N GLU A 315 22.53 1.57 2.50
CA GLU A 315 22.44 2.99 2.88
C GLU A 315 21.27 3.69 2.16
N ARG A 316 21.11 3.45 0.85
CA ARG A 316 19.99 3.99 0.07
C ARG A 316 18.65 3.39 0.50
N ALA A 317 18.59 2.07 0.70
CA ALA A 317 17.37 1.38 1.06
C ALA A 317 16.92 1.71 2.49
N CYS A 318 17.82 1.97 3.43
CA CYS A 318 17.48 2.35 4.80
C CYS A 318 17.36 3.87 4.96
N HIS A 319 16.61 4.53 4.08
CA HIS A 319 16.29 5.96 4.24
C HIS A 319 15.38 6.19 5.46
N GLU A 320 15.43 7.40 6.04
CA GLU A 320 14.73 7.79 7.28
C GLU A 320 13.26 7.35 7.28
N ARG A 321 12.51 7.66 6.21
CA ARG A 321 11.09 7.31 6.12
C ARG A 321 10.78 5.82 6.24
N ARG A 322 11.61 4.93 5.67
CA ARG A 322 11.38 3.47 5.77
C ARG A 322 11.61 2.99 7.20
N LEU A 323 12.59 3.57 7.87
CA LEU A 323 12.88 3.26 9.28
C LEU A 323 11.76 3.79 10.20
N GLU A 324 11.25 5.00 9.94
CA GLU A 324 10.07 5.54 10.64
C GLU A 324 8.84 4.65 10.46
N GLN A 325 8.58 4.15 9.25
CA GLN A 325 7.47 3.23 8.98
C GLN A 325 7.61 1.91 9.77
N GLY A 326 8.81 1.36 9.87
CA GLY A 326 9.05 0.16 10.67
C GLY A 326 8.83 0.40 12.17
N TRP A 327 9.17 1.59 12.66
CA TRP A 327 8.95 1.99 14.05
C TRP A 327 7.47 2.19 14.36
N ASP A 328 6.73 2.70 13.38
CA ASP A 328 5.28 2.87 13.41
C ASP A 328 4.53 1.55 13.34
N TYR A 329 5.04 0.59 12.56
CA TYR A 329 4.52 -0.76 12.50
C TYR A 329 4.47 -1.41 13.90
N LEU A 330 5.51 -1.26 14.71
CA LEU A 330 5.51 -1.81 16.09
C LEU A 330 4.36 -1.27 16.94
N ARG A 331 4.08 0.04 16.85
CA ARG A 331 2.94 0.66 17.54
C ARG A 331 1.62 0.08 17.03
N GLU A 332 1.47 0.01 15.71
CA GLU A 332 0.24 -0.47 15.06
C GLU A 332 -0.13 -1.90 15.50
N VAL A 333 0.87 -2.78 15.64
CA VAL A 333 0.65 -4.16 16.10
C VAL A 333 0.77 -4.33 17.61
N HIS A 334 0.85 -3.22 18.36
CA HIS A 334 0.96 -3.18 19.82
C HIS A 334 2.12 -4.00 20.40
N VAL A 335 3.29 -3.95 19.75
CA VAL A 335 4.53 -4.51 20.29
C VAL A 335 5.34 -3.41 20.95
N GLU A 336 5.82 -3.69 22.15
CA GLU A 336 6.67 -2.79 22.91
C GLU A 336 7.96 -2.48 22.14
N ARG A 337 8.36 -1.21 22.20
CA ARG A 337 9.60 -0.73 21.59
C ARG A 337 10.74 -0.99 22.57
N ASP A 338 11.12 -2.25 22.67
CA ASP A 338 12.20 -2.74 23.52
C ASP A 338 13.16 -3.62 22.69
N MET A 339 14.03 -4.39 23.35
CA MET A 339 14.94 -5.30 22.66
C MET A 339 14.20 -6.46 21.95
N LYS A 340 13.00 -6.83 22.40
CA LYS A 340 12.16 -7.85 21.76
C LYS A 340 11.48 -7.27 20.52
N GLY A 341 10.96 -6.04 20.59
CA GLY A 341 10.44 -5.28 19.46
C GLY A 341 11.47 -5.07 18.35
N MET A 342 12.76 -4.96 18.70
CA MET A 342 13.85 -4.81 17.74
C MET A 342 13.89 -5.94 16.71
N GLN A 343 13.74 -7.20 17.12
CA GLN A 343 13.80 -8.31 16.17
C GLN A 343 12.67 -8.22 15.13
N MET A 344 11.47 -7.83 15.58
CA MET A 344 10.31 -7.69 14.71
C MET A 344 10.48 -6.49 13.76
N PHE A 345 11.01 -5.37 14.26
CA PHE A 345 11.37 -4.20 13.45
C PHE A 345 12.38 -4.57 12.34
N LEU A 346 13.46 -5.28 12.68
CA LEU A 346 14.47 -5.69 11.71
C LEU A 346 13.91 -6.63 10.64
N SER A 347 13.03 -7.55 11.03
CA SER A 347 12.35 -8.44 10.10
C SER A 347 11.43 -7.66 9.16
N TRP A 348 10.68 -6.70 9.70
CA TRP A 348 9.80 -5.83 8.93
C TRP A 348 10.60 -5.01 7.91
N VAL A 349 11.67 -4.32 8.33
CA VAL A 349 12.49 -3.49 7.42
C VAL A 349 13.12 -4.34 6.31
N ALA A 350 13.65 -5.52 6.65
CA ALA A 350 14.24 -6.41 5.64
C ALA A 350 13.18 -6.91 4.64
N GLY A 351 11.98 -7.24 5.09
CA GLY A 351 10.87 -7.64 4.22
C GLY A 351 10.37 -6.48 3.35
N ASP A 352 10.30 -5.27 3.90
CA ASP A 352 9.92 -4.07 3.18
C ASP A 352 10.88 -3.78 2.00
N VAL A 353 12.19 -3.82 2.28
CA VAL A 353 13.25 -3.68 1.27
C VAL A 353 13.17 -4.79 0.22
N GLU A 354 12.95 -6.04 0.63
CA GLU A 354 12.84 -7.18 -0.28
C GLU A 354 11.69 -7.00 -1.30
N VAL A 355 10.57 -6.42 -0.85
CA VAL A 355 9.41 -6.15 -1.70
C VAL A 355 9.62 -4.93 -2.58
N GLU A 356 10.05 -3.79 -2.04
CA GLU A 356 10.16 -2.54 -2.81
C GLU A 356 11.37 -2.49 -3.74
N GLU A 357 12.47 -3.15 -3.36
CA GLU A 357 13.75 -3.10 -4.10
C GLU A 357 14.06 -4.43 -4.81
N LYS A 358 13.05 -5.28 -5.02
CA LYS A 358 13.20 -6.64 -5.61
C LYS A 358 14.04 -6.64 -6.89
N GLU A 359 13.75 -5.71 -7.79
CA GLU A 359 14.44 -5.58 -9.07
C GLU A 359 15.88 -5.13 -8.91
N ASP A 360 16.15 -4.25 -7.94
CA ASP A 360 17.49 -3.76 -7.63
C ASP A 360 18.37 -4.86 -7.04
N ILE A 361 17.80 -5.64 -6.13
CA ILE A 361 18.47 -6.79 -5.51
C ILE A 361 18.87 -7.82 -6.60
N ALA A 362 17.97 -8.08 -7.55
CA ALA A 362 18.20 -9.00 -8.66
C ALA A 362 19.27 -8.48 -9.64
N GLU A 363 19.17 -7.20 -10.04
CA GLU A 363 20.10 -6.57 -10.99
C GLU A 363 21.52 -6.47 -10.44
N LEU A 364 21.66 -6.06 -9.17
CA LEU A 364 22.94 -5.90 -8.49
C LEU A 364 23.55 -7.24 -8.02
N LYS A 365 22.79 -8.35 -8.09
CA LYS A 365 23.23 -9.70 -7.69
C LYS A 365 23.82 -9.75 -6.27
N LEU A 366 23.19 -9.05 -5.32
CA LEU A 366 23.72 -8.84 -3.97
C LEU A 366 23.73 -10.09 -3.06
N GLY A 367 23.19 -11.22 -3.53
CA GLY A 367 23.08 -12.46 -2.76
C GLY A 367 22.34 -12.24 -1.44
N LYS A 368 22.83 -12.83 -0.34
CA LYS A 368 22.26 -12.62 1.02
C LYS A 368 22.91 -11.45 1.77
N ARG A 369 23.94 -10.80 1.19
CA ARG A 369 24.75 -9.81 1.90
C ARG A 369 23.99 -8.53 2.20
N TRP A 370 23.14 -8.08 1.27
CA TRP A 370 22.30 -6.90 1.46
C TRP A 370 21.44 -7.00 2.73
N ARG A 371 20.88 -8.19 3.03
CA ARG A 371 20.00 -8.40 4.18
C ARG A 371 20.74 -8.17 5.50
N ILE A 372 21.98 -8.64 5.59
CA ILE A 372 22.85 -8.43 6.77
C ILE A 372 23.11 -6.94 6.96
N LEU A 373 23.45 -6.22 5.89
CA LEU A 373 23.79 -4.80 5.96
C LEU A 373 22.56 -3.93 6.28
N VAL A 374 21.41 -4.21 5.66
CA VAL A 374 20.12 -3.58 5.98
C VAL A 374 19.76 -3.79 7.43
N SER A 375 19.84 -5.02 7.95
CA SER A 375 19.56 -5.29 9.36
C SER A 375 20.54 -4.59 10.30
N ARG A 376 21.81 -4.42 9.92
CA ARG A 376 22.78 -3.65 10.71
C ARG A 376 22.42 -2.16 10.77
N THR A 377 22.19 -1.53 9.62
CA THR A 377 21.81 -0.11 9.54
C THR A 377 20.51 0.16 10.27
N ALA A 378 19.49 -0.70 10.08
CA ALA A 378 18.22 -0.60 10.76
C ALA A 378 18.38 -0.75 12.29
N ARG A 379 19.25 -1.66 12.76
CA ARG A 379 19.51 -1.84 14.19
C ARG A 379 20.14 -0.61 14.83
N GLU A 380 21.10 0.01 14.15
CA GLU A 380 21.74 1.24 14.61
C GLU A 380 20.71 2.36 14.78
N CYS A 381 19.81 2.52 13.80
CA CYS A 381 18.70 3.48 13.90
C CYS A 381 17.75 3.17 15.06
N TYR A 382 17.31 1.91 15.19
CA TYR A 382 16.40 1.49 16.27
C TYR A 382 16.96 1.79 17.66
N LEU A 383 18.25 1.47 17.88
CA LEU A 383 18.93 1.75 19.15
C LEU A 383 19.10 3.26 19.40
N GLY A 384 19.26 4.06 18.34
CA GLY A 384 19.24 5.52 18.44
C GLY A 384 17.88 6.05 18.92
N GLN A 385 16.80 5.62 18.26
CA GLN A 385 15.43 6.01 18.60
C GLN A 385 15.03 5.59 20.03
N LEU A 386 15.48 4.41 20.49
CA LEU A 386 15.26 3.98 21.88
C LEU A 386 15.89 4.93 22.91
N LYS A 387 17.10 5.43 22.63
CA LYS A 387 17.78 6.37 23.53
C LYS A 387 17.07 7.72 23.55
N GLU A 388 16.73 8.26 22.38
CA GLU A 388 15.98 9.52 22.28
C GLU A 388 14.64 9.45 23.01
N HIS A 389 13.94 8.32 22.93
CA HIS A 389 12.67 8.12 23.63
C HIS A 389 12.85 7.94 25.16
N ALA A 390 13.95 7.32 25.60
CA ALA A 390 14.27 7.20 27.02
C ALA A 390 14.63 8.56 27.63
N ASP A 391 15.40 9.37 26.90
CA ASP A 391 15.83 10.71 27.33
C ASP A 391 14.68 11.72 27.28
N GLY A 392 13.79 11.63 26.29
CA GLY A 392 12.59 12.47 26.18
C GLY A 392 11.57 12.22 27.29
N ASN A 393 11.41 10.97 27.73
CA ASN A 393 10.54 10.61 28.86
C ASN A 393 11.14 10.93 30.24
N ALA A 394 12.42 11.33 30.31
CA ALA A 394 13.08 11.72 31.56
C ALA A 394 13.00 13.24 31.82
N LEU A 395 12.43 14.02 30.89
CA LEU A 395 12.31 15.48 30.94
C LEU A 395 10.86 15.97 31.10
N ASP A 396 9.89 15.06 31.18
CA ASP A 396 8.51 15.27 31.64
C ASP A 396 8.32 14.60 33.02
#